data_AF-A0A5C4VBU2-F1
#
_entry.id   AF-A0A5C4VBU2-F1
#
_cell.length_a   1.000
_cell.length_b   1.000
_cell.length_c   1.000
_cell.angle_alpha   90.00
_cell.angle_beta   90.00
_cell.angle_gamma   90.00
#
_symmetry.space_group_name_H-M   'P 1'
#
loop_
_entity.id
_entity.type
_entity.pdbx_description
1 polymer ?
#
loop_
_entity_poly.entity_id
_entity_poly.type
_entity_poly.pdbx_seq_one_letter_code
_entity_poly.pdbx_strand_id
1 'polypeptide(L)'
;MNQGQVQAPDADPPSGAPPRGAGAYDQEQLDALLAVELGRLIHERRVALGLSRTELAERAEMTRSQVSRIEGGGSLPTLQPLQRLVKALDGALSVTLDAESSHISFTPHPHPT
;
A
#
# COMPACT_ATOMS: atom_id res chain seq x y z
N MET A 1 10.98 -56.16 -30.78
CA MET A 1 10.00 -55.52 -31.69
C MET A 1 8.98 -54.81 -30.82
N ASN A 2 9.27 -53.55 -30.51
CA ASN A 2 8.44 -52.33 -30.72
C ASN A 2 7.17 -52.28 -29.85
N GLN A 3 7.22 -51.57 -28.72
CA GLN A 3 6.90 -50.13 -28.55
C GLN A 3 5.46 -49.78 -28.96
N GLY A 4 4.70 -49.33 -27.96
CA GLY A 4 3.35 -48.79 -28.09
C GLY A 4 2.94 -48.13 -26.78
N GLN A 5 3.77 -47.22 -26.27
CA GLN A 5 3.32 -46.24 -25.29
C GLN A 5 2.25 -45.39 -25.98
N VAL A 6 1.01 -45.50 -25.51
CA VAL A 6 -0.06 -44.56 -25.84
C VAL A 6 0.25 -43.23 -25.17
N GLN A 7 0.91 -42.36 -25.93
CA GLN A 7 1.03 -40.94 -25.65
C GLN A 7 -0.38 -40.34 -25.79
N ALA A 8 -0.99 -39.96 -24.66
CA ALA A 8 -2.13 -39.06 -24.68
C ALA A 8 -1.65 -37.68 -25.20
N PRO A 9 -2.51 -36.95 -25.95
CA PRO A 9 -2.09 -35.77 -26.70
C PRO A 9 -1.68 -34.61 -25.79
N ASP A 10 -0.68 -33.84 -26.26
CA ASP A 10 -0.39 -32.47 -25.81
C ASP A 10 -1.67 -31.63 -25.92
N ALA A 11 -2.39 -31.53 -24.81
CA ALA A 11 -3.33 -30.44 -24.60
C ALA A 11 -2.52 -29.30 -23.99
N ASP A 12 -2.31 -28.25 -24.78
CA ASP A 12 -1.97 -26.91 -24.30
C ASP A 12 -2.93 -26.58 -23.14
N PRO A 13 -2.48 -26.21 -21.93
CA PRO A 13 -3.41 -25.85 -20.88
C PRO A 13 -4.24 -24.66 -21.36
N PRO A 14 -5.58 -24.68 -21.23
CA PRO A 14 -6.38 -23.51 -21.57
C PRO A 14 -5.88 -22.33 -20.74
N SER A 15 -5.54 -21.23 -21.42
CA SER A 15 -5.37 -19.91 -20.80
C SER A 15 -6.66 -19.58 -20.06
N GLY A 16 -6.64 -19.82 -18.75
CA GLY A 16 -7.76 -19.68 -17.84
C GLY A 16 -7.20 -19.27 -16.49
N ALA A 17 -7.68 -18.14 -15.98
CA ALA A 17 -7.29 -17.56 -14.71
C ALA A 17 -7.21 -18.61 -13.57
N PRO A 18 -6.29 -18.42 -12.59
CA PRO A 18 -6.12 -19.39 -11.51
C PRO A 18 -7.42 -19.58 -10.69
N PRO A 19 -7.61 -20.76 -10.07
CA PRO A 19 -8.80 -21.07 -9.31
C PRO A 19 -8.96 -20.10 -8.13
N ARG A 20 -10.13 -19.44 -8.04
CA ARG A 20 -10.52 -18.68 -6.84
C ARG A 20 -10.84 -19.64 -5.71
N GLY A 21 -9.88 -19.88 -4.83
CA GLY A 21 -10.02 -20.59 -3.57
C GLY A 21 -9.76 -19.65 -2.41
N ALA A 22 -10.61 -19.72 -1.39
CA ALA A 22 -10.50 -18.99 -0.13
C ALA A 22 -9.08 -19.09 0.48
N GLY A 23 -8.44 -17.95 0.80
CA GLY A 23 -7.20 -17.94 1.59
C GLY A 23 -6.15 -16.88 1.22
N ALA A 24 -6.31 -16.14 0.14
CA ALA A 24 -5.44 -14.99 -0.15
C ALA A 24 -6.34 -13.82 -0.51
N TYR A 25 -6.31 -12.74 0.26
CA TYR A 25 -6.60 -11.43 -0.32
C TYR A 25 -5.70 -11.33 -1.57
N ASP A 26 -6.26 -11.01 -2.74
CA ASP A 26 -5.43 -10.67 -3.89
C ASP A 26 -4.47 -9.60 -3.39
N GLN A 27 -3.16 -9.90 -3.33
CA GLN A 27 -2.19 -9.02 -2.63
C GLN A 27 -2.29 -7.59 -3.15
N GLU A 28 -2.58 -7.44 -4.43
CA GLU A 28 -2.85 -6.17 -5.10
C GLU A 28 -4.11 -5.45 -4.58
N GLN A 29 -5.20 -6.17 -4.28
CA GLN A 29 -6.38 -5.58 -3.63
C GLN A 29 -6.08 -5.17 -2.20
N LEU A 30 -5.35 -5.99 -1.44
CA LEU A 30 -4.94 -5.63 -0.07
C LEU A 30 -4.07 -4.36 -0.09
N ASP A 31 -3.06 -4.33 -0.96
CA ASP A 31 -2.18 -3.17 -1.12
C ASP A 31 -2.95 -1.91 -1.52
N ALA A 32 -3.94 -2.05 -2.41
CA ALA A 32 -4.81 -0.94 -2.80
C ALA A 32 -5.65 -0.42 -1.62
N LEU A 33 -6.23 -1.31 -0.81
CA LEU A 33 -6.99 -0.92 0.39
C LEU A 33 -6.09 -0.22 1.42
N LEU A 34 -4.89 -0.76 1.67
CA LEU A 34 -3.92 -0.16 2.57
C LEU A 34 -3.41 1.19 2.05
N ALA A 35 -3.20 1.33 0.75
CA ALA A 35 -2.79 2.58 0.13
C ALA A 35 -3.88 3.66 0.31
N VAL A 36 -5.15 3.32 0.12
CA VAL A 36 -6.29 4.23 0.34
C VAL A 36 -6.33 4.69 1.80
N GLU A 37 -6.23 3.76 2.75
CA GLU A 37 -6.30 4.11 4.18
C GLU A 37 -5.09 4.96 4.63
N LEU A 38 -3.88 4.59 4.21
CA LEU A 38 -2.68 5.39 4.46
C LEU A 38 -2.82 6.81 3.87
N GLY A 39 -3.31 6.91 2.64
CA GLY A 39 -3.53 8.18 1.95
C GLY A 39 -4.49 9.09 2.72
N ARG A 40 -5.58 8.54 3.23
CA ARG A 40 -6.56 9.23 4.08
C ARG A 40 -5.92 9.76 5.36
N LEU A 41 -5.18 8.93 6.10
CA LEU A 41 -4.51 9.32 7.35
C LEU A 41 -3.50 10.46 7.15
N ILE A 42 -2.68 10.37 6.08
CA ILE A 42 -1.72 11.41 5.71
C ILE A 42 -2.44 12.71 5.35
N HIS A 43 -3.51 12.62 4.56
CA HIS A 43 -4.32 13.78 4.17
C HIS A 43 -4.91 14.49 5.38
N GLU A 44 -5.54 13.75 6.29
CA GLU A 44 -6.17 14.28 7.50
C GLU A 44 -5.16 14.99 8.39
N ARG A 45 -4.01 14.36 8.65
CA ARG A 45 -2.96 14.98 9.44
C ARG A 45 -2.41 16.23 8.78
N ARG A 46 -2.18 16.20 7.45
CA ARG A 46 -1.70 17.37 6.70
C ARG A 46 -2.66 18.55 6.85
N VAL A 47 -3.96 18.30 6.69
CA VAL A 47 -5.01 19.33 6.83
C VAL A 47 -5.08 19.84 8.27
N ALA A 48 -4.98 18.97 9.27
CA ALA A 48 -4.96 19.36 10.68
C ALA A 48 -3.76 20.27 11.05
N LEU A 49 -2.64 20.14 10.33
CA LEU A 49 -1.47 21.00 10.46
C LEU A 49 -1.54 22.28 9.60
N GLY A 50 -2.62 22.48 8.84
CA GLY A 50 -2.79 23.63 7.95
C GLY A 50 -1.86 23.63 6.73
N LEU A 51 -1.27 22.49 6.38
CA LEU A 51 -0.29 22.40 5.28
C LEU A 51 -0.98 22.16 3.95
N SER A 52 -0.51 22.79 2.89
CA SER A 52 -0.76 22.38 1.51
C SER A 52 0.06 21.14 1.14
N ARG A 53 -0.32 20.46 0.05
CA ARG A 53 0.46 19.32 -0.47
C ARG A 53 1.89 19.71 -0.86
N THR A 54 2.09 20.94 -1.32
CA THR A 54 3.43 21.45 -1.69
C THR A 54 4.29 21.60 -0.44
N GLU A 55 3.74 22.20 0.62
CA GLU A 55 4.46 22.36 1.90
C GLU A 55 4.78 21.01 2.55
N LEU A 56 3.86 20.04 2.50
CA LEU A 56 4.17 18.68 2.96
C LEU A 56 5.30 18.05 2.12
N ALA A 57 5.23 18.18 0.80
CA ALA A 57 6.25 17.62 -0.09
C ALA A 57 7.64 18.21 0.21
N GLU A 58 7.73 19.52 0.40
CA GLU A 58 8.97 20.20 0.78
C GLU A 58 9.50 19.69 2.13
N ARG A 59 8.65 19.64 3.17
CA ARG A 59 9.03 19.14 4.51
C ARG A 59 9.45 17.68 4.50
N ALA A 60 8.84 16.88 3.62
CA ALA A 60 9.12 15.46 3.49
C ALA A 60 10.24 15.16 2.48
N GLU A 61 10.90 16.15 1.87
CA GLU A 61 11.90 15.94 0.83
C GLU A 61 11.38 15.03 -0.31
N MET A 62 10.17 15.33 -0.77
CA MET A 62 9.42 14.60 -1.78
C MET A 62 8.86 15.56 -2.83
N THR A 63 8.37 15.04 -3.96
CA THR A 63 7.67 15.86 -4.94
C THR A 63 6.18 15.99 -4.58
N ARG A 64 5.57 17.10 -5.00
CA ARG A 64 4.11 17.30 -4.88
C ARG A 64 3.30 16.18 -5.54
N SER A 65 3.79 15.60 -6.65
CA SER A 65 3.12 14.49 -7.35
C SER A 65 3.22 13.18 -6.57
N GLN A 66 4.34 12.91 -5.89
CA GLN A 66 4.46 11.77 -4.98
C GLN A 66 3.47 11.90 -3.82
N VAL A 67 3.43 13.05 -3.15
CA VAL A 67 2.48 13.31 -2.06
C VAL A 67 1.03 13.19 -2.56
N SER A 68 0.71 13.74 -3.72
CA SER A 68 -0.64 13.65 -4.29
C SER A 68 -1.05 12.21 -4.64
N ARG A 69 -0.11 11.37 -5.10
CA ARG A 69 -0.38 9.95 -5.38
C ARG A 69 -0.64 9.18 -4.09
N ILE A 70 0.16 9.43 -3.06
CA ILE A 70 0.02 8.77 -1.75
C ILE A 70 -1.29 9.18 -1.09
N GLU A 71 -1.61 10.47 -0.98
CA GLU A 71 -2.89 10.94 -0.43
C GLU A 71 -4.10 10.44 -1.22
N GLY A 72 -3.93 10.19 -2.51
CA GLY A 72 -4.98 9.64 -3.38
C GLY A 72 -5.09 8.12 -3.34
N GLY A 73 -4.30 7.42 -2.52
CA GLY A 73 -4.30 5.96 -2.45
C GLY A 73 -3.72 5.25 -3.67
N GLY A 74 -3.00 5.97 -4.53
CA GLY A 74 -2.45 5.43 -5.77
C GLY A 74 -1.13 4.67 -5.62
N SER A 75 -0.59 4.56 -4.40
CA SER A 75 0.61 3.77 -4.11
C SER A 75 0.79 3.55 -2.61
N LEU A 76 1.22 2.35 -2.23
CA LEU A 76 1.74 2.07 -0.89
C LEU A 76 3.27 2.34 -0.88
N PRO A 77 3.74 3.42 -0.24
CA PRO A 77 5.16 3.75 -0.19
C PRO A 77 5.95 2.76 0.69
N THR A 78 7.25 2.63 0.41
CA THR A 78 8.18 1.87 1.25
C THR A 78 8.53 2.61 2.55
N LEU A 79 9.26 1.94 3.45
CA LEU A 79 9.60 2.48 4.78
C LEU A 79 10.30 3.85 4.75
N GLN A 80 11.21 4.09 3.80
CA GLN A 80 11.99 5.33 3.78
C GLN A 80 11.13 6.57 3.46
N PRO A 81 10.25 6.57 2.44
CA PRO A 81 9.26 7.65 2.27
C PRO A 81 8.29 7.76 3.45
N LEU A 82 7.87 6.65 4.06
CA LEU A 82 7.02 6.68 5.26
C LEU A 82 7.69 7.44 6.41
N GLN A 83 8.97 7.17 6.69
CA GLN A 83 9.72 7.90 7.73
C GLN A 83 9.79 9.41 7.47
N ARG A 84 9.99 9.81 6.21
CA ARG A 84 10.00 11.23 5.83
C ARG A 84 8.64 11.89 6.05
N LEU A 85 7.55 11.22 5.66
CA LEU A 85 6.19 11.70 5.88
C LEU A 85 5.86 11.84 7.36
N VAL A 86 6.19 10.82 8.17
CA VAL A 86 5.96 10.82 9.61
C VAL A 86 6.71 11.97 10.30
N LYS A 87 7.97 12.21 9.92
CA LYS A 87 8.76 13.35 10.39
C LYS A 87 8.11 14.69 9.98
N ALA A 88 7.70 14.83 8.73
CA ALA A 88 7.11 16.06 8.20
C ALA A 88 5.72 16.39 8.80
N LEU A 89 4.98 15.36 9.20
CA LEU A 89 3.63 15.44 9.76
C LEU A 89 3.58 15.42 11.29
N ASP A 90 4.74 15.47 11.95
CA ASP A 90 4.88 15.45 13.41
C ASP A 90 3.96 14.43 14.09
N GLY A 91 4.26 13.15 13.88
CA GLY A 91 3.54 12.07 14.51
C GLY A 91 4.28 10.75 14.41
N ALA A 92 3.53 9.67 14.59
CA ALA A 92 3.98 8.30 14.44
C ALA A 92 2.99 7.54 13.55
N LEU A 93 3.51 6.67 12.68
CA LEU A 93 2.71 5.74 11.91
C LEU A 93 2.93 4.33 12.47
N SER A 94 1.85 3.62 12.74
CA SER A 94 1.89 2.22 13.16
C SER A 94 1.20 1.36 12.11
N VAL A 95 1.89 0.29 11.73
CA VAL A 95 1.36 -0.75 10.83
C VAL A 95 1.34 -2.05 11.62
N THR A 96 0.16 -2.64 11.75
CA THR A 96 -0.05 -3.93 12.41
C THR A 96 -0.47 -4.92 11.35
N LEU A 97 0.25 -6.04 11.27
CA LEU A 97 -0.01 -7.13 10.36
C LEU A 97 -0.33 -8.37 11.20
N ASP A 98 -1.47 -9.00 10.94
CA ASP A 98 -1.80 -10.32 11.46
C ASP A 98 -2.19 -11.25 10.29
N ALA A 99 -2.51 -12.51 10.61
CA ALA A 99 -2.81 -13.52 9.59
C ALA A 99 -4.09 -13.20 8.79
N GLU A 100 -5.05 -12.52 9.41
CA GLU A 100 -6.39 -12.29 8.88
C GLU A 100 -6.68 -10.79 8.64
N SER A 101 -5.91 -9.89 9.25
CA SER A 101 -6.11 -8.45 9.12
C SER A 101 -4.82 -7.65 9.03
N SER A 102 -4.94 -6.43 8.50
CA SER A 102 -3.87 -5.46 8.43
C SER A 102 -4.45 -4.10 8.75
N HIS A 103 -3.82 -3.39 9.68
CA HIS A 103 -4.29 -2.10 10.16
C HIS A 103 -3.17 -1.07 10.10
N ILE A 104 -3.52 0.15 9.69
CA ILE A 104 -2.63 1.29 9.67
C ILE A 104 -3.28 2.39 10.51
N SER A 105 -2.51 2.98 11.41
CA SER A 105 -2.96 4.11 12.24
C SER A 105 -1.89 5.19 12.26
N PHE A 106 -2.32 6.45 12.31
CA PHE A 106 -1.44 7.60 12.51
C PHE A 106 -1.74 8.26 13.85
N THR A 107 -0.73 8.41 14.69
CA THR A 107 -0.81 9.05 16.01
C THR A 107 -0.07 10.38 15.98
N PRO A 108 -0.76 11.53 16.06
CA PRO A 108 -0.12 12.83 16.18
C PRO A 108 0.78 12.91 17.43
N HIS A 109 1.94 13.53 17.33
CA HIS A 109 2.67 13.91 18.54
C HIS A 109 1.97 15.11 19.18
N PRO A 110 1.86 15.14 20.52
CA PRO A 110 1.39 16.33 21.22
C PRO A 110 2.42 17.44 21.00
N HIS A 111 1.99 18.56 20.42
CA HIS A 111 2.81 19.76 20.41
C HIS A 111 2.98 20.23 21.86
N PRO A 112 4.21 20.43 22.36
CA PRO A 112 4.39 21.16 23.60
C PRO A 112 3.83 22.58 23.38
N THR A 113 2.76 22.90 24.09
CA THR A 113 2.18 24.25 24.19
C THR A 113 3.15 25.23 24.80
#